data_AF-A0A401KES1-F1
#
_entry.id   AF-A0A401KES1-F1
#
_cell.length_a   1.000
_cell.length_b   1.000
_cell.length_c   1.000
_cell.angle_alpha   90.00
_cell.angle_beta   90.00
_cell.angle_gamma   90.00
#
_symmetry.space_group_name_H-M   'P 1'
#
loop_
_entity.id
_entity.type
_entity.pdbx_description
1 polymer ?
#
loop_
_entity_poly.entity_id
_entity_poly.type
_entity_poly.pdbx_seq_one_letter_code
_entity_poly.pdbx_strand_id
1 'polypeptide(L)'
;MWITLTRIDGHSTSQPCQKQGRQSQEPDGTSQGRKDIQSGWRDIEDNGMEKSPGGIMAAEKERNDHGEEGSKCEAGFWFLKSGEWCYVGFRRLTRAITTHKTTHPADTFTLTWHAFYLNPNSPSFPGLDKTEYYKSKFGADRASAIFDRLGAVGQSEGIKFSFGGRTGNTRDSHRLMWYAGQKEKIDTEKKDDNVIGGLQTRVAEELFRAYFEEEKNVTDREVLVQAGVGAGLEKSEVERLLDGEEGGKEVDLEAEKARRQLVTGVPYYMIQGQYAVEGADEPETFLEVFEQVKKSS
;
A
#
# COMPACT_ATOMS: atom_id res chain seq x y z
N MET A 1 0.60 0.95 -5.26
CA MET A 1 1.08 -0.27 -4.59
C MET A 1 1.02 -0.23 -3.07
N TRP A 2 -0.11 -0.62 -2.51
CA TRP A 2 -0.35 -0.49 -1.09
C TRP A 2 -0.80 -1.77 -0.37
N ILE A 3 -1.15 -1.82 0.92
CA ILE A 3 -1.18 -3.11 1.68
C ILE A 3 -2.24 -3.22 2.80
N THR A 4 -3.45 -3.73 2.52
CA THR A 4 -4.48 -3.97 3.56
C THR A 4 -3.98 -4.88 4.67
N LEU A 5 -4.53 -4.76 5.89
CA LEU A 5 -4.45 -5.81 6.90
C LEU A 5 -5.86 -6.09 7.42
N THR A 6 -6.46 -7.21 7.01
CA THR A 6 -7.89 -7.46 7.27
C THR A 6 -8.23 -8.30 8.51
N ARG A 7 -7.29 -8.96 9.21
CA ARG A 7 -7.71 -9.86 10.31
C ARG A 7 -6.63 -10.21 11.33
N ILE A 8 -6.70 -9.64 12.54
CA ILE A 8 -5.91 -10.05 13.70
C ILE A 8 -6.84 -10.74 14.70
N ASP A 9 -7.18 -12.02 14.46
CA ASP A 9 -8.09 -12.75 15.34
C ASP A 9 -7.32 -13.74 16.22
N GLY A 10 -7.39 -13.56 17.54
CA GLY A 10 -7.09 -14.63 18.48
C GLY A 10 -8.24 -15.64 18.47
N HIS A 11 -7.95 -16.93 18.39
CA HIS A 11 -8.94 -17.95 18.75
C HIS A 11 -9.26 -17.87 20.24
N SER A 12 -10.30 -17.10 20.59
CA SER A 12 -10.98 -17.24 21.88
C SER A 12 -11.91 -18.45 21.80
N THR A 13 -11.53 -19.55 22.43
CA THR A 13 -12.47 -20.62 22.74
C THR A 13 -13.39 -20.15 23.86
N SER A 14 -14.55 -19.59 23.53
CA SER A 14 -15.62 -19.35 24.50
C SER A 14 -16.92 -20.04 24.06
N GLN A 15 -17.37 -20.97 24.91
CA GLN A 15 -18.66 -21.66 24.82
C GLN A 15 -19.85 -20.67 24.75
N PRO A 16 -20.99 -21.08 24.16
CA PRO A 16 -22.13 -20.19 23.91
C PRO A 16 -22.84 -19.80 25.21
N CYS A 17 -22.89 -18.49 25.49
CA CYS A 17 -23.71 -17.93 26.55
C CYS A 17 -25.14 -17.65 26.05
N GLN A 18 -26.13 -18.13 26.80
CA GLN A 18 -27.56 -18.05 26.49
C GLN A 18 -28.07 -16.60 26.47
N LYS A 19 -28.99 -16.32 25.53
CA LYS A 19 -29.72 -15.05 25.40
C LYS A 19 -30.68 -14.84 26.57
N GLN A 20 -30.60 -13.68 27.24
CA GLN A 20 -31.75 -13.06 27.90
C GLN A 20 -31.86 -11.61 27.44
N GLY A 21 -33.03 -11.27 26.87
CA GLY A 21 -33.32 -9.96 26.33
C GLY A 21 -33.75 -8.95 27.39
N ARG A 22 -33.54 -7.67 27.11
CA ARG A 22 -34.39 -6.58 27.60
C ARG A 22 -34.32 -5.34 26.71
N GLN A 23 -35.42 -4.62 26.75
CA GLN A 23 -35.91 -3.62 25.81
C GLN A 23 -35.20 -2.26 25.89
N SER A 24 -35.30 -1.56 24.77
CA SER A 24 -34.95 -0.18 24.42
C SER A 24 -35.58 0.92 25.27
N GLN A 25 -34.83 2.01 25.48
CA GLN A 25 -35.35 3.39 25.56
C GLN A 25 -34.29 4.39 25.02
N GLU A 26 -34.70 5.26 24.09
CA GLU A 26 -33.98 6.49 23.68
C GLU A 26 -34.24 7.64 24.68
N PRO A 27 -33.45 8.74 24.63
CA PRO A 27 -34.04 9.97 24.05
C PRO A 27 -33.09 10.95 23.31
N ASP A 28 -33.72 11.66 22.37
CA ASP A 28 -33.60 13.08 21.93
C ASP A 28 -32.27 13.87 21.97
N GLY A 29 -31.81 14.24 20.76
CA GLY A 29 -31.87 15.62 20.23
C GLY A 29 -30.97 16.72 20.80
N THR A 30 -30.03 17.24 19.99
CA THR A 30 -30.02 18.65 19.50
C THR A 30 -28.80 18.95 18.62
N SER A 31 -29.03 19.78 17.60
CA SER A 31 -28.10 20.25 16.57
C SER A 31 -27.60 21.67 16.87
N GLN A 32 -26.30 21.97 16.68
CA GLN A 32 -25.85 23.31 16.31
C GLN A 32 -24.39 23.39 15.82
N GLY A 33 -24.21 23.65 14.51
CA GLY A 33 -23.37 24.69 13.90
C GLY A 33 -21.84 24.77 14.12
N ARG A 34 -21.09 24.79 13.01
CA ARG A 34 -20.04 25.78 12.63
C ARG A 34 -19.45 25.41 11.25
N LYS A 35 -19.72 26.19 10.19
CA LYS A 35 -18.95 27.32 9.63
C LYS A 35 -17.58 26.96 9.02
N ASP A 36 -17.56 27.03 7.68
CA ASP A 36 -16.53 27.57 6.78
C ASP A 36 -15.08 27.66 7.30
N ILE A 37 -14.19 26.86 6.70
CA ILE A 37 -12.78 27.23 6.50
C ILE A 37 -12.40 26.87 5.06
N GLN A 38 -12.72 27.78 4.16
CA GLN A 38 -12.08 27.91 2.84
C GLN A 38 -11.05 29.04 2.98
N SER A 39 -9.76 28.71 3.10
CA SER A 39 -8.59 29.54 2.70
C SER A 39 -7.30 29.08 3.38
N GLY A 40 -6.20 29.13 2.61
CA GLY A 40 -4.86 28.65 2.98
C GLY A 40 -4.68 27.23 2.44
N TRP A 41 -3.73 26.89 1.58
CA TRP A 41 -2.33 27.30 1.60
C TRP A 41 -1.74 27.21 0.19
N ARG A 42 -1.13 28.31 -0.25
CA ARG A 42 -0.04 28.32 -1.23
C ARG A 42 1.27 28.24 -0.44
N ASP A 43 2.28 27.66 -1.07
CA ASP A 43 3.70 27.74 -0.71
C ASP A 43 4.20 26.82 0.43
N ILE A 44 4.53 25.57 0.09
CA ILE A 44 5.51 24.75 0.82
C ILE A 44 6.39 24.02 -0.22
N GLU A 45 7.27 24.75 -0.89
CA GLU A 45 8.31 24.17 -1.77
C GLU A 45 9.74 24.28 -1.21
N ASP A 46 9.95 24.91 -0.05
CA ASP A 46 11.25 25.55 0.19
C ASP A 46 12.09 25.14 1.40
N ASN A 47 11.79 24.06 2.14
CA ASN A 47 12.72 23.62 3.19
C ASN A 47 12.85 22.11 3.31
N GLY A 48 14.09 21.67 3.58
CA GLY A 48 14.43 20.28 3.88
C GLY A 48 13.46 19.70 4.91
N MET A 49 13.19 18.40 4.79
CA MET A 49 12.26 17.66 5.66
C MET A 49 12.71 17.75 7.12
N GLU A 50 12.28 18.82 7.78
CA GLU A 50 11.97 18.81 9.20
C GLU A 50 10.80 17.85 9.37
N LYS A 51 10.94 16.90 10.29
CA LYS A 51 9.96 15.84 10.55
C LYS A 51 8.58 16.47 10.79
N SER A 52 7.58 16.11 9.98
CA SER A 52 6.22 16.13 10.48
C SER A 52 6.13 15.07 11.58
N PRO A 53 5.62 15.37 12.79
CA PRO A 53 5.42 14.36 13.81
C PRO A 53 4.51 13.26 13.25
N GLY A 54 5.05 12.04 13.12
CA GLY A 54 4.24 10.86 12.83
C GLY A 54 3.26 10.66 13.99
N GLY A 55 1.98 10.60 13.65
CA GLY A 55 0.90 10.43 14.63
C GLY A 55 -0.11 9.42 14.09
N ILE A 56 -0.49 8.48 14.93
CA ILE A 56 -1.59 7.55 14.65
C ILE A 56 -2.88 8.37 14.60
N MET A 57 -3.54 8.44 13.44
CA MET A 57 -4.89 9.00 13.34
C MET A 57 -5.92 7.88 13.35
N ALA A 58 -6.86 7.93 14.30
CA ALA A 58 -8.06 7.11 14.29
C ALA A 58 -9.08 7.73 13.33
N ALA A 59 -9.59 6.95 12.37
CA ALA A 59 -10.65 7.38 11.48
C ALA A 59 -12.01 7.39 12.21
N GLU A 60 -12.80 8.45 12.04
CA GLU A 60 -14.17 8.50 12.57
C GLU A 60 -15.08 7.48 11.87
N LYS A 61 -15.92 6.82 12.67
CA LYS A 61 -16.79 5.72 12.25
C LYS A 61 -18.03 6.26 11.53
N GLU A 62 -18.10 6.15 10.21
CA GLU A 62 -19.35 6.38 9.47
C GLU A 62 -20.32 5.21 9.69
N ARG A 63 -21.54 5.51 10.13
CA ARG A 63 -22.63 4.56 10.37
C ARG A 63 -23.41 4.37 9.06
N ASN A 64 -23.33 3.19 8.44
CA ASN A 64 -24.25 2.81 7.37
C ASN A 64 -25.28 1.79 7.86
N ASP A 65 -26.54 2.16 7.72
CA ASP A 65 -27.72 1.37 8.02
C ASP A 65 -27.98 0.42 6.84
N HIS A 66 -27.53 -0.84 6.92
CA HIS A 66 -28.12 -2.01 6.25
C HIS A 66 -27.43 -3.27 6.78
N GLY A 67 -28.19 -4.12 7.46
CA GLY A 67 -27.71 -5.34 8.08
C GLY A 67 -27.52 -6.47 7.07
N GLU A 68 -26.26 -6.84 6.84
CA GLU A 68 -25.81 -8.21 6.59
C GLU A 68 -24.45 -8.38 7.29
N GLU A 69 -24.40 -9.29 8.26
CA GLU A 69 -23.26 -9.55 9.15
C GLU A 69 -22.22 -10.43 8.41
N GLY A 70 -21.43 -9.77 7.57
CA GLY A 70 -20.23 -10.35 6.97
C GLY A 70 -19.16 -9.27 6.93
N SER A 71 -18.21 -9.31 7.85
CA SER A 71 -17.09 -8.36 7.97
C SER A 71 -16.13 -8.52 6.79
N LYS A 72 -16.54 -8.05 5.61
CA LYS A 72 -15.66 -7.77 4.49
C LYS A 72 -15.04 -6.40 4.73
N CYS A 73 -13.82 -6.41 5.26
CA CYS A 73 -13.04 -5.20 5.46
C CYS A 73 -12.28 -4.88 4.17
N GLU A 74 -12.73 -3.85 3.44
CA GLU A 74 -11.97 -3.20 2.39
C GLU A 74 -11.16 -2.07 2.99
N ALA A 75 -9.88 -1.96 2.63
CA ALA A 75 -9.08 -0.78 2.93
C ALA A 75 -8.33 -0.36 1.68
N GLY A 76 -8.46 0.90 1.31
CA GLY A 76 -7.76 1.54 0.20
C GLY A 76 -6.54 2.29 0.73
N PHE A 77 -5.50 2.36 -0.08
CA PHE A 77 -4.29 3.09 0.23
C PHE A 77 -3.80 3.79 -1.00
N TRP A 78 -2.83 4.70 -0.95
CA TRP A 78 -2.70 5.73 -1.99
C TRP A 78 -1.28 6.35 -1.96
N PHE A 79 -0.66 6.73 -3.12
CA PHE A 79 0.77 7.10 -3.30
C PHE A 79 1.12 8.59 -3.39
N LEU A 80 2.22 9.03 -2.76
CA LEU A 80 3.12 10.09 -3.21
C LEU A 80 4.53 10.07 -2.57
N LYS A 81 5.54 10.36 -3.42
CA LYS A 81 6.99 10.52 -3.16
C LYS A 81 7.82 9.23 -3.29
N SER A 82 8.30 9.00 -4.53
CA SER A 82 9.36 8.06 -4.94
C SER A 82 9.12 6.61 -4.45
N GLY A 83 8.72 5.71 -5.36
CA GLY A 83 8.35 4.32 -5.05
C GLY A 83 9.39 3.50 -4.26
N GLU A 84 10.61 4.02 -4.16
CA GLU A 84 11.69 3.58 -3.28
C GLU A 84 11.24 3.49 -1.82
N TRP A 85 10.52 4.50 -1.32
CA TRP A 85 9.97 4.48 0.04
C TRP A 85 8.88 3.43 0.22
N CYS A 86 8.17 3.05 -0.85
CA CYS A 86 7.21 1.95 -0.78
C CYS A 86 7.90 0.62 -0.57
N TYR A 87 9.08 0.43 -1.18
CA TYR A 87 9.85 -0.79 -0.99
C TYR A 87 10.43 -0.86 0.43
N VAL A 88 11.00 0.26 0.92
CA VAL A 88 11.45 0.40 2.32
C VAL A 88 10.31 0.14 3.30
N GLY A 89 9.17 0.83 3.12
CA GLY A 89 8.01 0.68 4.00
C GLY A 89 7.41 -0.72 3.96
N PHE A 90 7.46 -1.41 2.81
CA PHE A 90 7.06 -2.81 2.76
C PHE A 90 7.98 -3.69 3.60
N ARG A 91 9.31 -3.54 3.50
CA ARG A 91 10.26 -4.27 4.35
C ARG A 91 10.05 -3.99 5.85
N ARG A 92 9.77 -2.74 6.21
CA ARG A 92 9.45 -2.35 7.59
C ARG A 92 8.15 -2.96 8.10
N LEU A 93 7.09 -2.93 7.29
CA LEU A 93 5.82 -3.58 7.60
C LEU A 93 6.00 -5.08 7.77
N THR A 94 6.68 -5.76 6.85
CA THR A 94 6.88 -7.22 6.97
C THR A 94 7.69 -7.58 8.20
N ARG A 95 8.71 -6.78 8.55
CA ARG A 95 9.46 -6.93 9.81
C ARG A 95 8.57 -6.76 11.04
N ALA A 96 7.68 -5.77 11.04
CA ALA A 96 6.71 -5.59 12.13
C ALA A 96 5.75 -6.79 12.24
N ILE A 97 5.24 -7.30 11.12
CA ILE A 97 4.36 -8.48 11.08
C ILE A 97 5.08 -9.72 11.61
N THR A 98 6.31 -9.98 11.15
CA THR A 98 7.13 -11.10 11.65
C THR A 98 7.36 -10.99 13.15
N THR A 99 7.71 -9.79 13.62
CA THR A 99 7.93 -9.52 15.05
C THR A 99 6.67 -9.77 15.86
N HIS A 100 5.52 -9.26 15.41
CA HIS A 100 4.22 -9.46 16.04
C HIS A 100 3.85 -10.93 16.17
N LYS A 101 4.08 -11.71 15.11
CA LYS A 101 3.79 -13.15 15.11
C LYS A 101 4.64 -13.96 16.10
N THR A 102 5.78 -13.43 16.56
CA THR A 102 6.58 -14.11 17.61
C THR A 102 5.85 -14.18 18.94
N THR A 103 5.07 -13.14 19.27
CA THR A 103 4.26 -13.09 20.50
C THR A 103 2.81 -13.51 20.25
N HIS A 104 2.32 -13.35 19.02
CA HIS A 104 0.94 -13.65 18.64
C HIS A 104 0.87 -14.57 17.40
N PRO A 105 1.30 -15.83 17.51
CA PRO A 105 1.39 -16.74 16.36
C PRO A 105 0.04 -17.10 15.72
N ALA A 106 -1.06 -16.95 16.47
CA ALA A 106 -2.42 -17.18 15.96
C ALA A 106 -2.94 -16.04 15.09
N ASP A 107 -2.33 -14.86 15.16
CA ASP A 107 -2.80 -13.69 14.43
C ASP A 107 -2.46 -13.81 12.95
N THR A 108 -3.47 -13.60 12.11
CA THR A 108 -3.32 -13.65 10.66
C THR A 108 -3.01 -12.28 10.08
N PHE A 109 -2.45 -12.26 8.88
CA PHE A 109 -2.25 -11.02 8.13
C PHE A 109 -2.64 -11.26 6.67
N THR A 110 -3.44 -10.36 6.11
CA THR A 110 -3.91 -10.43 4.72
C THR A 110 -3.69 -9.09 4.08
N LEU A 111 -2.86 -9.10 3.03
CA LEU A 111 -2.31 -7.95 2.36
C LEU A 111 -3.02 -7.71 1.03
N THR A 112 -3.60 -6.52 0.84
CA THR A 112 -4.20 -6.12 -0.44
C THR A 112 -3.52 -4.88 -0.99
N TRP A 113 -3.03 -5.00 -2.22
CA TRP A 113 -2.41 -3.92 -2.96
C TRP A 113 -3.30 -3.32 -3.99
N HIS A 114 -3.30 -1.99 -4.07
CA HIS A 114 -3.95 -1.36 -5.18
C HIS A 114 -3.20 -0.16 -5.77
N ALA A 115 -3.75 0.42 -6.85
CA ALA A 115 -3.03 1.24 -7.82
C ALA A 115 -3.03 2.76 -7.54
N PHE A 116 -1.85 3.38 -7.57
CA PHE A 116 -1.73 4.85 -7.56
C PHE A 116 -0.61 5.30 -8.50
N TYR A 117 -0.88 6.34 -9.29
CA TYR A 117 0.10 6.92 -10.20
C TYR A 117 0.76 8.18 -9.63
N LEU A 118 2.06 8.08 -9.32
CA LEU A 118 2.89 9.23 -8.91
C LEU A 118 2.93 10.31 -9.99
N ASN A 119 3.09 9.87 -11.24
CA ASN A 119 3.02 10.73 -12.41
C ASN A 119 2.22 9.99 -13.50
N PRO A 120 0.89 10.20 -13.58
CA PRO A 120 0.06 9.54 -14.59
C PRO A 120 0.43 9.97 -16.02
N ASN A 121 1.08 11.13 -16.17
CA ASN A 121 1.49 11.70 -17.44
C ASN A 121 2.94 11.35 -17.80
N SER A 122 3.61 10.47 -17.04
CA SER A 122 4.92 9.93 -17.42
C SER A 122 4.82 9.27 -18.80
N PRO A 123 5.87 9.37 -19.64
CA PRO A 123 5.87 8.68 -20.93
C PRO A 123 5.70 7.17 -20.75
N SER A 124 4.95 6.56 -21.66
CA SER A 124 4.94 5.10 -21.86
C SER A 124 6.31 4.63 -22.33
N PHE A 125 6.46 3.32 -22.58
CA PHE A 125 7.70 2.74 -23.10
C PHE A 125 8.32 3.57 -24.26
N PRO A 126 9.64 3.84 -24.23
CA PRO A 126 10.63 3.32 -23.29
C PRO A 126 10.74 4.13 -21.98
N GLY A 127 9.91 5.14 -21.73
CA GLY A 127 10.02 6.01 -20.56
C GLY A 127 11.19 7.00 -20.68
N LEU A 128 11.68 7.49 -19.54
CA LEU A 128 12.77 8.44 -19.38
C LEU A 128 13.99 7.78 -18.74
N ASP A 129 15.18 8.30 -18.99
CA ASP A 129 16.35 7.93 -18.19
C ASP A 129 16.11 8.34 -16.72
N LYS A 130 16.26 7.39 -15.80
CA LYS A 130 15.91 7.59 -14.39
C LYS A 130 16.81 8.63 -13.74
N THR A 131 18.12 8.55 -13.99
CA THR A 131 19.09 9.48 -13.39
C THR A 131 18.91 10.90 -13.93
N GLU A 132 18.75 11.07 -15.24
CA GLU A 132 18.52 12.38 -15.84
C GLU A 132 17.15 12.97 -15.44
N TYR A 133 16.13 12.12 -15.25
CA TYR A 133 14.85 12.56 -14.71
C TYR A 133 14.99 13.13 -13.28
N TYR A 134 15.74 12.45 -12.41
CA TYR A 134 15.99 12.96 -11.05
C TYR A 134 16.82 14.25 -11.05
N LYS A 135 17.87 14.33 -11.87
CA LYS A 135 18.70 15.55 -12.00
C LYS A 135 17.89 16.74 -12.52
N SER A 136 17.05 16.54 -13.53
CA SER A 136 16.20 17.61 -14.07
C SER A 136 15.14 18.10 -13.08
N LYS A 137 14.62 17.20 -12.24
CA LYS A 137 13.59 17.52 -11.25
C LYS A 137 14.13 18.18 -9.99
N PHE A 138 15.28 17.74 -9.50
CA PHE A 138 15.80 18.14 -8.18
C PHE A 138 17.10 18.94 -8.23
N GLY A 139 17.79 18.98 -9.37
CA GLY A 139 19.17 19.44 -9.49
C GLY A 139 20.16 18.29 -9.22
N ALA A 140 21.35 18.38 -9.80
CA ALA A 140 22.35 17.30 -9.75
C ALA A 140 22.80 16.96 -8.32
N ASP A 141 23.16 17.97 -7.53
CA ASP A 141 23.66 17.78 -6.15
C ASP A 141 22.58 17.17 -5.25
N ARG A 142 21.34 17.67 -5.36
CA ARG A 142 20.20 17.16 -4.58
C ARG A 142 19.82 15.74 -5.01
N ALA A 143 19.89 15.42 -6.31
CA ALA A 143 19.66 14.07 -6.80
C ALA A 143 20.69 13.09 -6.22
N SER A 144 21.97 13.46 -6.20
CA SER A 144 23.03 12.66 -5.57
C SER A 144 22.74 12.42 -4.09
N ALA A 145 22.43 13.48 -3.33
CA ALA A 145 22.12 13.36 -1.91
C ALA A 145 20.88 12.48 -1.63
N ILE A 146 19.87 12.52 -2.51
CA ILE A 146 18.70 11.63 -2.45
C ILE A 146 19.12 10.17 -2.65
N PHE A 147 19.95 9.90 -3.67
CA PHE A 147 20.44 8.55 -3.96
C PHE A 147 21.30 7.98 -2.83
N ASP A 148 22.22 8.77 -2.27
CA ASP A 148 23.07 8.36 -1.15
C ASP A 148 22.22 8.01 0.08
N ARG A 149 21.24 8.85 0.41
CA ARG A 149 20.31 8.59 1.52
C ARG A 149 19.49 7.33 1.30
N LEU A 150 18.92 7.17 0.11
CA LEU A 150 18.12 5.99 -0.23
C LEU A 150 18.97 4.72 -0.21
N GLY A 151 20.21 4.77 -0.71
CA GLY A 151 21.15 3.65 -0.63
C GLY A 151 21.46 3.23 0.80
N ALA A 152 21.73 4.19 1.69
CA ALA A 152 21.99 3.92 3.11
C ALA A 152 20.77 3.31 3.82
N VAL A 153 19.58 3.87 3.60
CA VAL A 153 18.33 3.33 4.17
C VAL A 153 18.03 1.95 3.59
N GLY A 154 18.13 1.77 2.28
CA GLY A 154 17.92 0.49 1.62
C GLY A 154 18.82 -0.60 2.19
N GLN A 155 20.11 -0.31 2.38
CA GLN A 155 21.04 -1.27 2.97
C GLN A 155 20.61 -1.72 4.37
N SER A 156 20.10 -0.80 5.21
CA SER A 156 19.59 -1.14 6.54
C SER A 156 18.31 -2.00 6.52
N GLU A 157 17.59 -2.01 5.39
CA GLU A 157 16.38 -2.78 5.16
C GLU A 157 16.60 -3.97 4.19
N GLY A 158 17.85 -4.30 3.88
CA GLY A 158 18.21 -5.42 3.00
C GLY A 158 17.92 -5.18 1.51
N ILE A 159 17.74 -3.93 1.08
CA ILE A 159 17.50 -3.53 -0.31
C ILE A 159 18.79 -2.99 -0.92
N LYS A 160 19.20 -3.53 -2.07
CA LYS A 160 20.36 -3.01 -2.81
C LYS A 160 19.91 -2.05 -3.91
N PHE A 161 19.58 -0.82 -3.55
CA PHE A 161 19.12 0.18 -4.52
C PHE A 161 20.16 0.45 -5.62
N SER A 162 19.66 0.56 -6.85
CA SER A 162 20.35 0.93 -8.06
C SER A 162 19.57 2.00 -8.81
N PHE A 163 20.23 3.12 -9.13
CA PHE A 163 19.58 4.35 -9.59
C PHE A 163 19.68 4.59 -11.11
N GLY A 164 20.28 3.67 -11.86
CA GLY A 164 20.28 3.66 -13.32
C GLY A 164 18.98 3.13 -13.93
N GLY A 165 19.01 2.84 -15.23
CA GLY A 165 17.83 2.34 -15.96
C GLY A 165 16.81 3.43 -16.30
N ARG A 166 15.55 3.02 -16.50
CA ARG A 166 14.48 3.89 -17.03
C ARG A 166 13.26 3.92 -16.14
N THR A 167 12.58 5.07 -16.09
CA THR A 167 11.33 5.31 -15.36
C THR A 167 10.23 5.76 -16.31
N GLY A 168 8.97 5.42 -16.05
CA GLY A 168 7.88 5.82 -16.93
C GLY A 168 6.49 5.57 -16.35
N ASN A 169 5.50 5.42 -17.22
CA ASN A 169 4.12 5.12 -16.82
C ASN A 169 4.00 3.71 -16.22
N THR A 170 3.48 3.60 -15.00
CA THR A 170 3.38 2.32 -14.26
C THR A 170 1.99 1.67 -14.36
N ARG A 171 1.10 2.15 -15.24
CA ARG A 171 -0.27 1.63 -15.37
C ARG A 171 -0.29 0.13 -15.61
N ASP A 172 0.51 -0.38 -16.55
CA ASP A 172 0.54 -1.82 -16.83
C ASP A 172 1.18 -2.62 -15.70
N SER A 173 2.16 -2.06 -14.98
CA SER A 173 2.68 -2.67 -13.76
C SER A 173 1.57 -2.82 -12.70
N HIS A 174 0.72 -1.79 -12.55
CA HIS A 174 -0.43 -1.84 -11.67
C HIS A 174 -1.51 -2.81 -12.16
N ARG A 175 -1.76 -2.92 -13.47
CA ARG A 175 -2.70 -3.89 -14.03
C ARG A 175 -2.24 -5.32 -13.78
N LEU A 176 -0.95 -5.60 -13.92
CA LEU A 176 -0.36 -6.91 -13.60
C LEU A 176 -0.60 -7.29 -12.13
N MET A 177 -0.41 -6.34 -11.23
CA MET A 177 -0.69 -6.53 -9.81
C MET A 177 -2.18 -6.69 -9.51
N TRP A 178 -3.04 -5.91 -10.14
CA TRP A 178 -4.48 -6.05 -10.01
C TRP A 178 -4.91 -7.46 -10.42
N TYR A 179 -4.40 -7.94 -11.56
CA TYR A 179 -4.68 -9.28 -12.07
C TYR A 179 -4.25 -10.38 -11.09
N ALA A 180 -3.04 -10.26 -10.55
CA ALA A 180 -2.52 -11.15 -9.51
C ALA A 180 -3.42 -11.17 -8.26
N GLY A 181 -3.95 -10.01 -7.86
CA GLY A 181 -4.91 -9.90 -6.76
C GLY A 181 -6.27 -10.52 -7.07
N GLN A 182 -6.75 -10.47 -8.32
CA GLN A 182 -7.98 -11.17 -8.70
C GLN A 182 -7.79 -12.69 -8.69
N LYS A 183 -6.66 -13.17 -9.19
CA LYS A 183 -6.28 -14.60 -9.16
C LYS A 183 -6.17 -15.12 -7.72
N GLU A 184 -5.54 -14.35 -6.83
CA GLU A 184 -5.39 -14.70 -5.41
C GLU A 184 -6.73 -14.91 -4.69
N LYS A 185 -7.76 -14.14 -5.06
CA LYS A 185 -9.12 -14.30 -4.49
C LYS A 185 -9.80 -15.60 -4.93
N ILE A 186 -9.41 -16.15 -6.09
CA ILE A 186 -9.98 -17.37 -6.66
C ILE A 186 -9.21 -18.60 -6.15
N ASP A 187 -7.88 -18.56 -6.22
CA ASP A 187 -7.00 -19.67 -5.87
C ASP A 187 -6.48 -19.58 -4.43
N THR A 188 -7.38 -19.76 -3.45
CA THR A 188 -7.05 -19.65 -2.01
C THR A 188 -6.17 -20.78 -1.48
N GLU A 189 -5.99 -21.86 -2.26
CA GLU A 189 -5.28 -23.08 -1.85
C GLU A 189 -3.74 -22.95 -1.87
N LYS A 190 -3.18 -21.91 -2.52
CA LYS A 190 -1.71 -21.73 -2.68
C LYS A 190 -1.11 -20.71 -1.71
N LYS A 191 -1.60 -20.66 -0.47
CA LYS A 191 -1.04 -19.78 0.57
C LYS A 191 0.13 -20.49 1.25
N ASP A 192 1.33 -19.92 1.11
CA ASP A 192 2.48 -20.32 1.93
C ASP A 192 2.43 -19.51 3.22
N ASP A 193 2.18 -20.17 4.35
CA ASP A 193 2.05 -19.52 5.66
C ASP A 193 3.35 -18.85 6.13
N ASN A 194 4.49 -19.16 5.50
CA ASN A 194 5.78 -18.55 5.79
C ASN A 194 6.05 -17.27 4.99
N VAL A 195 5.20 -16.93 4.01
CA VAL A 195 5.33 -15.73 3.19
C VAL A 195 4.30 -14.69 3.62
N ILE A 196 4.75 -13.45 3.86
CA ILE A 196 3.85 -12.36 4.20
C ILE A 196 3.19 -11.85 2.91
N GLY A 197 1.86 -12.00 2.83
CA GLY A 197 1.06 -11.69 1.64
C GLY A 197 0.93 -12.90 0.70
N GLY A 198 0.25 -12.72 -0.44
CA GLY A 198 0.12 -13.78 -1.45
C GLY A 198 0.55 -13.37 -2.85
N LEU A 199 -0.15 -13.85 -3.87
CA LEU A 199 0.28 -13.73 -5.28
C LEU A 199 0.46 -12.28 -5.71
N GLN A 200 -0.42 -11.37 -5.26
CA GLN A 200 -0.25 -9.95 -5.55
C GLN A 200 1.03 -9.37 -4.95
N THR A 201 1.39 -9.82 -3.74
CA THR A 201 2.61 -9.41 -3.04
C THR A 201 3.86 -9.91 -3.75
N ARG A 202 3.84 -11.14 -4.28
CA ARG A 202 4.97 -11.68 -5.05
C ARG A 202 5.22 -10.89 -6.34
N VAL A 203 4.17 -10.52 -7.08
CA VAL A 203 4.31 -9.66 -8.28
C VAL A 203 4.89 -8.30 -7.91
N ALA A 204 4.40 -7.73 -6.82
CA ALA A 204 4.92 -6.51 -6.23
C ALA A 204 6.43 -6.55 -5.96
N GLU A 205 6.91 -7.61 -5.29
CA GLU A 205 8.32 -7.80 -5.00
C GLU A 205 9.17 -8.00 -6.25
N GLU A 206 8.67 -8.75 -7.23
CA GLU A 206 9.33 -8.93 -8.53
C GLU A 206 9.50 -7.61 -9.28
N LEU A 207 8.46 -6.77 -9.30
CA LEU A 207 8.52 -5.43 -9.89
C LEU A 207 9.46 -4.50 -9.12
N PHE A 208 9.45 -4.55 -7.78
CA PHE A 208 10.37 -3.79 -6.95
C PHE A 208 11.82 -4.18 -7.23
N ARG A 209 12.15 -5.48 -7.19
CA ARG A 209 13.50 -5.97 -7.48
C ARG A 209 13.95 -5.55 -8.88
N ALA A 210 13.11 -5.80 -9.90
CA ALA A 210 13.42 -5.44 -11.28
C ALA A 210 13.76 -3.96 -11.43
N TYR A 211 12.96 -3.06 -10.85
CA TYR A 211 13.12 -1.62 -11.01
C TYR A 211 14.20 -1.00 -10.13
N PHE A 212 14.24 -1.40 -8.85
CA PHE A 212 15.05 -0.76 -7.82
C PHE A 212 16.40 -1.43 -7.61
N GLU A 213 16.58 -2.69 -7.99
CA GLU A 213 17.84 -3.42 -7.73
C GLU A 213 18.52 -3.86 -9.04
N GLU A 214 17.74 -4.09 -10.10
CA GLU A 214 18.24 -4.61 -11.38
C GLU A 214 18.21 -3.58 -12.53
N GLU A 215 17.77 -2.34 -12.26
CA GLU A 215 17.69 -1.25 -13.24
C GLU A 215 16.83 -1.55 -14.48
N LYS A 216 15.94 -2.53 -14.40
CA LYS A 216 15.03 -2.89 -15.48
C LYS A 216 13.90 -1.87 -15.62
N ASN A 217 13.42 -1.74 -16.85
CA ASN A 217 12.34 -0.81 -17.18
C ASN A 217 10.97 -1.47 -16.95
N VAL A 218 10.24 -1.07 -15.91
CA VAL A 218 8.89 -1.59 -15.61
C VAL A 218 7.78 -1.11 -16.55
N THR A 219 8.13 -0.29 -17.55
CA THR A 219 7.26 0.00 -18.70
C THR A 219 7.47 -0.96 -19.87
N ASP A 220 8.51 -1.80 -19.81
CA ASP A 220 8.82 -2.78 -20.84
C ASP A 220 7.97 -4.03 -20.67
N ARG A 221 7.32 -4.44 -21.77
CA ARG A 221 6.50 -5.65 -21.84
C ARG A 221 7.27 -6.89 -21.39
N GLU A 222 8.52 -7.05 -21.79
CA GLU A 222 9.30 -8.25 -21.45
C GLU A 222 9.58 -8.32 -19.95
N VAL A 223 9.93 -7.18 -19.33
CA VAL A 223 10.15 -7.08 -17.89
C VAL A 223 8.88 -7.40 -17.11
N LEU A 224 7.71 -6.92 -17.56
CA LEU A 224 6.42 -7.23 -16.94
C LEU A 224 6.07 -8.72 -17.04
N VAL A 225 6.33 -9.36 -18.18
CA VAL A 225 6.15 -10.82 -18.33
C VAL A 225 7.07 -11.59 -17.38
N GLN A 226 8.35 -11.22 -17.33
CA GLN A 226 9.32 -11.85 -16.43
C GLN A 226 8.92 -11.71 -14.96
N ALA A 227 8.48 -10.52 -14.54
CA ALA A 227 8.03 -10.27 -13.17
C ALA A 227 6.77 -11.10 -12.82
N GLY A 228 5.78 -11.17 -13.71
CA GLY A 228 4.58 -11.97 -13.50
C GLY A 228 4.89 -13.47 -13.38
N VAL A 229 5.74 -13.99 -14.28
CA VAL A 229 6.17 -15.40 -14.24
C VAL A 229 7.00 -15.71 -13.00
N GLY A 230 7.93 -14.83 -12.63
CA GLY A 230 8.75 -14.96 -11.41
C GLY A 230 7.90 -15.04 -10.14
N ALA A 231 6.75 -14.36 -10.11
CA ALA A 231 5.80 -14.40 -9.02
C ALA A 231 4.87 -15.63 -9.02
N GLY A 232 4.91 -16.44 -10.08
CA GLY A 232 4.12 -17.66 -10.23
C GLY A 232 2.84 -17.52 -11.08
N LEU A 233 2.71 -16.46 -11.89
CA LEU A 233 1.65 -16.39 -12.91
C LEU A 233 2.04 -17.18 -14.17
N GLU A 234 1.04 -17.68 -14.90
CA GLU A 234 1.27 -18.30 -16.19
C GLU A 234 1.69 -17.26 -17.24
N LYS A 235 2.75 -17.54 -17.99
CA LYS A 235 3.26 -16.61 -19.02
C LYS A 235 2.16 -16.16 -19.98
N SER A 236 1.35 -17.10 -20.47
CA SER A 236 0.27 -16.81 -21.42
C SER A 236 -0.83 -15.92 -20.84
N GLU A 237 -1.05 -15.97 -19.52
CA GLU A 237 -2.02 -15.10 -18.83
C GLU A 237 -1.50 -13.67 -18.77
N VAL A 238 -0.24 -13.51 -18.39
CA VAL A 238 0.41 -12.19 -18.35
C VAL A 238 0.48 -11.58 -19.75
N GLU A 239 0.79 -12.38 -20.77
CA GLU A 239 0.79 -11.91 -22.15
C GLU A 239 -0.58 -11.42 -22.60
N ARG A 240 -1.65 -12.19 -22.36
CA ARG A 240 -3.02 -11.79 -22.69
C ARG A 240 -3.46 -10.52 -21.98
N LEU A 241 -3.10 -10.37 -20.70
CA LEU A 241 -3.39 -9.16 -19.93
C LEU A 241 -2.76 -7.94 -20.61
N LEU A 242 -1.48 -8.04 -20.98
CA LEU A 242 -0.71 -6.94 -21.59
C LEU A 242 -1.12 -6.63 -23.03
N ASP A 243 -1.70 -7.59 -23.75
CA ASP A 243 -2.25 -7.37 -25.10
C ASP A 243 -3.66 -6.74 -25.08
N GLY A 244 -4.32 -6.72 -23.93
CA GLY A 244 -5.66 -6.16 -23.74
C GLY A 244 -5.70 -4.98 -22.79
N GLU A 245 -6.93 -4.60 -22.40
CA GLU A 245 -7.23 -3.52 -21.44
C GLU A 245 -7.87 -4.03 -20.13
N GLU A 246 -7.86 -5.35 -19.90
CA GLU A 246 -8.37 -5.95 -18.67
C GLU A 246 -7.67 -5.33 -17.44
N GLY A 247 -8.46 -5.00 -16.42
CA GLY A 247 -7.99 -4.35 -15.20
C GLY A 247 -7.65 -2.87 -15.34
N GLY A 248 -7.63 -2.32 -16.57
CA GLY A 248 -7.21 -0.95 -16.84
C GLY A 248 -8.12 0.09 -16.19
N LYS A 249 -9.44 -0.07 -16.34
CA LYS A 249 -10.42 0.86 -15.74
C LYS A 249 -10.39 0.78 -14.22
N GLU A 250 -10.21 -0.42 -13.69
CA GLU A 250 -10.17 -0.69 -12.26
C GLU A 250 -8.98 0.01 -11.61
N VAL A 251 -7.77 -0.13 -12.17
CA VAL A 251 -6.58 0.55 -11.62
C VAL A 251 -6.65 2.07 -11.75
N ASP A 252 -7.31 2.59 -12.79
CA ASP A 252 -7.49 4.03 -12.97
C ASP A 252 -8.50 4.58 -11.94
N LEU A 253 -9.63 3.90 -11.75
CA LEU A 253 -10.64 4.26 -10.76
C LEU A 253 -10.13 4.16 -9.33
N GLU A 254 -9.31 3.14 -9.06
CA GLU A 254 -8.53 3.09 -7.82
C GLU A 254 -7.70 4.36 -7.73
N ALA A 255 -6.72 4.59 -8.60
CA ALA A 255 -5.82 5.75 -8.52
C ALA A 255 -6.55 7.11 -8.40
N GLU A 256 -7.74 7.26 -8.95
CA GLU A 256 -8.60 8.44 -8.76
C GLU A 256 -9.22 8.54 -7.37
N LYS A 257 -9.83 7.46 -6.87
CA LYS A 257 -10.45 7.42 -5.52
C LYS A 257 -9.42 7.83 -4.46
N ALA A 258 -8.15 7.54 -4.70
CA ALA A 258 -7.01 8.03 -3.94
C ALA A 258 -6.97 9.52 -3.70
N ARG A 259 -7.01 10.24 -4.81
CA ARG A 259 -6.81 11.68 -4.82
C ARG A 259 -8.02 12.34 -4.19
N ARG A 260 -9.20 11.73 -4.35
CA ARG A 260 -10.44 12.18 -3.70
C ARG A 260 -10.42 11.98 -2.19
N GLN A 261 -9.73 10.96 -1.69
CA GLN A 261 -9.53 10.74 -0.25
C GLN A 261 -8.36 11.55 0.34
N LEU A 262 -7.90 12.58 -0.37
CA LEU A 262 -6.85 13.51 0.06
C LEU A 262 -5.53 12.86 0.45
N VAL A 263 -5.23 11.65 -0.05
CA VAL A 263 -3.91 11.09 0.18
C VAL A 263 -2.89 11.80 -0.72
N THR A 264 -1.92 12.38 -0.03
CA THR A 264 -0.86 13.21 -0.62
C THR A 264 0.52 12.57 -0.52
N GLY A 265 0.65 11.32 -0.03
CA GLY A 265 1.91 10.61 0.22
C GLY A 265 1.81 9.06 0.19
N VAL A 266 2.92 8.36 -0.13
CA VAL A 266 3.15 6.91 0.06
C VAL A 266 4.51 6.65 0.71
N PRO A 267 4.68 5.47 1.34
CA PRO A 267 3.64 4.47 1.59
C PRO A 267 2.56 5.03 2.53
N TYR A 268 1.32 4.63 2.35
CA TYR A 268 0.19 5.01 3.19
C TYR A 268 -0.47 3.71 3.53
N TYR A 269 -0.84 3.48 4.79
CA TYR A 269 -1.43 2.23 5.24
C TYR A 269 -2.76 2.48 5.92
N MET A 270 -3.76 1.67 5.58
CA MET A 270 -5.05 1.65 6.25
C MET A 270 -5.27 0.28 6.90
N ILE A 271 -5.20 0.23 8.22
CA ILE A 271 -5.28 -1.01 9.00
C ILE A 271 -6.69 -1.12 9.60
N GLN A 272 -7.37 -2.22 9.27
CA GLN A 272 -8.77 -2.49 9.60
C GLN A 272 -9.77 -1.35 9.27
N GLY A 273 -9.43 -0.45 8.33
CA GLY A 273 -10.29 0.71 8.02
C GLY A 273 -10.43 1.72 9.17
N GLN A 274 -9.55 1.65 10.17
CA GLN A 274 -9.63 2.43 11.40
C GLN A 274 -8.36 3.23 11.67
N TYR A 275 -7.19 2.64 11.38
CA TYR A 275 -5.91 3.26 11.69
C TYR A 275 -5.14 3.58 10.41
N ALA A 276 -4.73 4.84 10.27
CA ALA A 276 -3.87 5.29 9.19
C ALA A 276 -2.40 5.40 9.67
N VAL A 277 -1.47 4.89 8.86
CA VAL A 277 -0.02 5.12 9.01
C VAL A 277 0.49 5.76 7.72
N GLU A 278 1.19 6.88 7.82
CA GLU A 278 1.69 7.62 6.66
C GLU A 278 3.23 7.55 6.58
N GLY A 279 3.73 7.35 5.37
CA GLY A 279 5.16 7.20 5.10
C GLY A 279 5.71 5.81 5.41
N ALA A 280 6.99 5.62 5.10
CA ALA A 280 7.74 4.40 5.40
C ALA A 280 8.18 4.42 6.87
N ASP A 281 7.23 4.50 7.79
CA ASP A 281 7.51 4.66 9.21
C ASP A 281 8.24 3.43 9.79
N GLU A 282 8.85 3.60 10.96
CA GLU A 282 9.58 2.53 11.62
C GLU A 282 8.65 1.36 12.04
N PRO A 283 9.17 0.11 12.11
CA PRO A 283 8.38 -1.06 12.51
C PRO A 283 7.59 -0.88 13.81
N GLU A 284 8.13 -0.10 14.76
CA GLU A 284 7.53 0.18 16.06
C GLU A 284 6.15 0.85 15.92
N THR A 285 5.98 1.79 14.96
CA THR A 285 4.68 2.42 14.70
C THR A 285 3.64 1.37 14.30
N PHE A 286 4.01 0.40 13.45
CA PHE A 286 3.10 -0.67 13.06
C PHE A 286 2.76 -1.60 14.23
N LEU A 287 3.73 -1.93 15.07
CA LEU A 287 3.51 -2.75 16.28
C LEU A 287 2.54 -2.06 17.24
N GLU A 288 2.69 -0.76 17.47
CA GLU A 288 1.75 0.02 18.29
C GLU A 288 0.33 -0.05 17.71
N VAL A 289 0.17 0.11 16.39
CA VAL A 289 -1.14 -0.01 15.74
C VAL A 289 -1.71 -1.43 15.87
N PHE A 290 -0.91 -2.48 15.69
CA PHE A 290 -1.38 -3.86 15.86
C PHE A 290 -1.89 -4.12 17.28
N GLU A 291 -1.21 -3.59 18.29
CA GLU A 291 -1.67 -3.66 19.68
C GLU A 291 -2.98 -2.89 19.92
N GLN A 292 -3.14 -1.70 19.31
CA GLN A 292 -4.41 -0.96 19.40
C GLN A 292 -5.57 -1.70 18.72
N VAL A 293 -5.31 -2.31 17.57
CA VAL A 293 -6.26 -3.14 16.85
C VAL A 293 -6.72 -4.31 17.73
N LYS A 294 -5.78 -5.02 18.38
CA LYS A 294 -6.11 -6.14 19.28
C LYS A 294 -6.92 -5.73 20.50
N LYS A 295 -6.66 -4.55 21.07
CA LYS A 295 -7.44 -4.04 22.23
C LYS A 295 -8.88 -3.66 21.86
N SER A 296 -9.10 -3.30 20.61
CA SER A 296 -10.40 -2.86 20.09
C SER A 296 -11.21 -3.97 19.40
N SER A 297 -10.66 -5.19 19.33
CA SER A 297 -11.30 -6.40 18.77
C SER A 297 -11.85 -7.28 19.89
#